data_AF-A0A171LH91-F1
#
_entry.id   AF-A0A171LH91-F1
#
_cell.length_a   1.000
_cell.length_b   1.000
_cell.length_c   1.000
_cell.angle_alpha   90.00
_cell.angle_beta   90.00
_cell.angle_gamma   90.00
#
_symmetry.space_group_name_H-M   'P 1'
#
loop_
_entity.id
_entity.type
_entity.pdbx_description
1 polymer ?
#
loop_
_entity_poly.entity_id
_entity_poly.type
_entity_poly.pdbx_seq_one_letter_code
_entity_poly.pdbx_strand_id
1 'polypeptide(L)'
;MMYSIYALMAATTLILMLMTMYSVLPNKKMVTREKTSPFECGFDPMSHPRTPFSIQFFIIALLFLIFDIEIAIMLPMIITMKTSSMWWTMTMSTFMIILIIGLVYEWKMGALQWAI
;
A
#
# COMPACT_ATOMS: atom_id res chain seq x y z
N MET A 1 7.18 -21.95 17.74
CA MET A 1 7.16 -20.74 18.59
C MET A 1 8.55 -20.32 19.05
N MET A 2 9.37 -21.23 19.59
CA MET A 2 10.74 -20.87 20.03
C MET A 2 11.69 -20.55 18.85
N TYR A 3 11.65 -21.33 17.76
CA TYR A 3 12.42 -21.05 16.54
C TYR A 3 12.03 -19.73 15.86
N SER A 4 10.75 -19.37 15.88
CA SER A 4 10.29 -18.09 15.33
C SER A 4 10.78 -16.90 16.16
N ILE A 5 10.93 -17.05 17.48
CA ILE A 5 11.48 -16.01 18.35
C ILE A 5 12.98 -15.83 18.08
N TYR A 6 13.74 -16.92 17.93
CA TYR A 6 15.16 -16.84 17.60
C TYR A 6 15.42 -16.25 16.22
N ALA A 7 14.60 -16.59 15.22
CA ALA A 7 14.68 -15.99 13.89
C ALA A 7 14.45 -14.47 13.94
N LEU A 8 13.49 -14.02 14.76
CA LEU A 8 13.17 -12.60 14.89
C LEU A 8 14.28 -11.82 15.62
N MET A 9 14.90 -12.40 16.65
CA MET A 9 16.07 -11.83 17.33
C MET A 9 17.30 -11.76 16.42
N ALA A 10 17.53 -12.78 15.59
CA ALA A 10 18.62 -12.77 14.61
C ALA A 10 18.41 -11.69 13.54
N ALA A 11 17.18 -11.50 13.07
CA ALA A 11 16.86 -10.48 12.08
C ALA A 11 17.07 -9.06 12.63
N THR A 12 16.60 -8.77 13.85
CA THR A 12 16.75 -7.43 14.45
C THR A 12 18.21 -7.09 14.75
N THR A 13 18.99 -8.05 15.25
CA THR A 13 20.43 -7.87 15.49
C THR A 13 21.21 -7.64 14.19
N LEU A 14 20.86 -8.34 13.11
CA LEU A 14 21.46 -8.13 11.79
C LEU A 14 21.15 -6.73 11.23
N ILE A 15 19.91 -6.26 11.34
CA ILE A 15 19.52 -4.91 10.91
C ILE A 15 20.31 -3.84 11.69
N LEU A 16 20.41 -3.98 13.02
CA LEU A 16 21.17 -3.04 13.85
C LEU A 16 22.66 -3.03 13.51
N MET A 17 23.25 -4.20 13.25
CA MET A 17 24.65 -4.31 12.82
C MET A 17 24.87 -3.60 11.47
N LEU A 18 23.99 -3.81 10.49
CA LEU A 18 24.10 -3.14 9.19
C LEU A 18 23.96 -1.61 9.30
N MET A 19 23.03 -1.12 10.14
CA MET A 19 22.84 0.32 10.36
C MET A 19 24.06 0.97 11.03
N THR A 20 24.65 0.31 12.03
CA THR A 20 25.84 0.82 12.70
C THR A 20 27.05 0.81 11.77
N MET A 21 27.23 -0.26 10.98
CA MET A 21 28.25 -0.29 9.93
C MET A 21 28.10 0.87 8.94
N TYR A 22 26.90 1.10 8.40
CA TYR A 22 26.64 2.22 7.49
C TYR A 22 26.96 3.59 8.12
N SER A 23 26.68 3.77 9.41
CA SER A 23 26.94 5.04 10.10
C SER A 23 28.43 5.35 10.31
N VAL A 24 29.28 4.31 10.41
CA VAL A 24 30.73 4.43 10.63
C VAL A 24 31.51 4.63 9.33
N LEU A 25 30.92 4.28 8.17
CA LEU A 25 31.56 4.56 6.87
C LEU A 25 31.85 6.07 6.76
N PRO A 26 33.10 6.47 6.43
CA PRO A 26 33.48 7.87 6.29
C PRO A 26 32.83 8.47 5.05
N ASN A 27 31.59 8.91 5.18
CA ASN A 27 30.96 9.78 4.20
C ASN A 27 31.70 11.12 4.22
N LYS A 28 32.15 11.60 3.05
CA LYS A 28 32.63 12.97 2.87
C LYS A 28 31.43 13.93 3.07
N LYS A 29 31.09 14.19 4.33
CA LYS A 29 30.03 15.11 4.78
C LYS A 29 30.46 16.57 4.59
N MET A 30 30.97 16.93 3.41
CA MET A 30 31.04 18.32 2.99
C MET A 30 29.62 18.74 2.67
N VAL A 31 28.92 19.28 3.67
CA VAL A 31 27.60 19.88 3.54
C VAL A 31 27.80 21.20 2.83
N THR A 32 27.85 21.15 1.50
CA THR A 32 27.86 22.35 0.66
C THR A 32 26.42 22.76 0.38
N ARG A 33 26.15 24.07 0.32
CA ARG A 33 24.83 24.63 0.01
C ARG A 33 24.18 23.96 -1.22
N GLU A 34 24.97 23.70 -2.25
CA GLU A 34 24.55 23.07 -3.51
C GLU A 34 24.16 21.59 -3.39
N LYS A 35 24.57 20.89 -2.32
CA LYS A 35 24.13 19.52 -2.03
C LYS A 35 22.84 19.49 -1.22
N THR A 36 22.56 20.57 -0.50
CA THR A 36 21.38 20.70 0.36
C THR A 36 20.24 21.47 -0.31
N SER A 37 20.50 22.12 -1.45
CA SER A 37 19.48 22.80 -2.24
C SER A 37 18.67 21.81 -3.09
N PRO A 38 17.39 22.09 -3.34
CA PRO A 38 16.57 21.32 -4.27
C PRO A 38 17.14 21.31 -5.68
N PHE A 39 16.94 20.20 -6.39
CA PHE A 39 17.43 20.00 -7.76
C PHE A 39 16.49 20.67 -8.77
N GLU A 40 16.41 22.00 -8.72
CA GLU A 40 15.67 22.82 -9.68
C GLU A 40 16.61 23.89 -10.26
N CYS A 41 17.73 23.45 -10.86
CA CYS A 41 18.71 24.35 -11.48
C CYS A 41 19.21 25.51 -10.58
N GLY A 42 19.20 25.33 -9.25
CA GLY A 42 19.61 26.36 -8.29
C GLY A 42 18.52 27.38 -7.93
N PHE A 43 17.28 27.18 -8.39
CA PHE A 43 16.12 27.93 -7.93
C PHE A 43 15.57 27.33 -6.64
N ASP A 44 15.09 28.20 -5.75
CA ASP A 44 14.29 27.76 -4.61
C ASP A 44 12.93 27.25 -5.13
N PRO A 45 12.42 26.12 -4.60
CA PRO A 45 11.19 25.52 -5.09
C PRO A 45 10.04 26.50 -4.92
N MET A 46 9.51 26.98 -6.04
CA MET A 46 8.42 27.96 -6.06
C MET A 46 7.04 27.31 -5.79
N SER A 47 6.99 25.99 -5.58
CA SER A 47 5.74 25.30 -5.32
C SER A 47 5.26 25.53 -3.88
N HIS A 48 4.06 26.09 -3.74
CA HIS A 48 3.35 26.00 -2.47
C HIS A 48 3.10 24.53 -2.10
N PRO A 49 3.28 24.12 -0.83
CA PRO A 49 3.08 22.72 -0.39
C PRO A 49 1.63 22.23 -0.50
N ARG A 50 0.69 23.08 -0.92
CA ARG A 50 -0.74 22.78 -1.06
C ARG A 50 -1.26 23.15 -2.45
N THR A 51 -0.56 22.74 -3.50
CA THR A 51 -1.14 22.79 -4.84
C THR A 51 -2.26 21.75 -4.94
N PRO A 52 -3.38 22.07 -5.59
CA PRO A 52 -4.43 21.08 -5.83
C PRO A 52 -3.85 19.96 -6.70
N PHE A 53 -3.86 18.74 -6.16
CA PHE A 53 -3.50 17.53 -6.89
C PHE A 53 -4.72 16.96 -7.60
N SER A 54 -4.51 16.05 -8.55
CA SER A 54 -5.64 15.45 -9.28
C SER A 54 -6.47 14.54 -8.38
N ILE A 55 -7.77 14.82 -8.33
CA ILE A 55 -8.78 14.05 -7.56
C ILE A 55 -8.80 12.57 -7.97
N GLN A 56 -8.35 12.25 -9.17
CA GLN A 56 -8.25 10.87 -9.67
C GLN A 56 -7.34 10.00 -8.80
N PHE A 57 -6.20 10.51 -8.32
CA PHE A 57 -5.33 9.72 -7.42
C PHE A 57 -6.02 9.44 -6.08
N PHE A 58 -6.87 10.35 -5.60
CA PHE A 58 -7.67 10.13 -4.39
C PHE A 58 -8.70 9.02 -4.59
N ILE A 59 -9.42 9.05 -5.73
CA ILE A 59 -10.42 8.04 -6.07
C ILE A 59 -9.77 6.65 -6.18
N ILE A 60 -8.61 6.54 -6.82
CA ILE A 60 -7.87 5.28 -6.92
C ILE A 60 -7.45 4.77 -5.53
N ALA A 61 -6.97 5.63 -4.66
CA ALA A 61 -6.59 5.24 -3.30
C ALA A 61 -7.78 4.74 -2.47
N LEU A 62 -8.94 5.40 -2.62
CA LEU A 62 -10.17 5.01 -1.94
C LEU A 62 -10.72 3.68 -2.48
N LEU A 63 -10.70 3.48 -3.80
CA LEU A 63 -11.06 2.20 -4.43
C LEU A 63 -10.16 1.07 -3.97
N PHE A 64 -8.84 1.30 -3.94
CA PHE A 64 -7.88 0.31 -3.46
C PHE A 64 -8.17 -0.12 -2.01
N LEU A 65 -8.48 0.84 -1.13
CA LEU A 65 -8.83 0.56 0.26
C LEU A 65 -10.08 -0.33 0.37
N ILE A 66 -11.12 -0.05 -0.42
CA ILE A 66 -12.35 -0.84 -0.42
C ILE A 66 -12.06 -2.26 -0.94
N PHE A 67 -11.36 -2.40 -2.05
CA PHE A 67 -11.01 -3.72 -2.60
C PHE A 67 -10.13 -4.55 -1.66
N ASP A 68 -9.23 -3.93 -0.89
CA ASP A 68 -8.42 -4.64 0.10
C ASP A 68 -9.29 -5.24 1.23
N ILE A 69 -10.29 -4.48 1.70
CA ILE A 69 -11.27 -4.96 2.69
C ILE A 69 -12.13 -6.10 2.12
N GLU A 70 -12.54 -6.01 0.85
CA GLU A 70 -13.30 -7.07 0.19
C GLU A 70 -12.51 -8.37 0.11
N ILE A 71 -11.22 -8.30 -0.27
CA ILE A 71 -10.33 -9.47 -0.33
C ILE A 71 -10.13 -10.07 1.06
N ALA A 72 -9.98 -9.23 2.09
CA ALA A 72 -9.88 -9.70 3.47
C ALA A 72 -11.11 -10.52 3.91
N ILE A 73 -12.31 -10.18 3.42
CA ILE A 73 -13.54 -10.94 3.67
C ILE A 73 -13.63 -12.20 2.79
N MET A 74 -13.11 -12.17 1.57
CA MET A 74 -13.12 -13.34 0.67
C MET A 74 -12.18 -14.46 1.13
N LEU A 75 -11.05 -14.15 1.75
CA LEU A 75 -10.03 -15.15 2.08
C LEU A 75 -10.54 -16.24 3.05
N PRO A 76 -11.26 -15.90 4.15
CA PRO A 76 -11.92 -16.89 5.01
C PRO A 76 -13.00 -17.73 4.31
N MET A 77 -13.68 -17.18 3.29
CA MET A 77 -14.69 -17.92 2.53
C MET A 77 -14.07 -19.16 1.90
N ILE A 78 -12.94 -19.01 1.21
CA ILE A 78 -12.25 -20.10 0.50
C ILE A 78 -11.88 -21.24 1.45
N ILE A 79 -11.38 -20.88 2.64
CA ILE A 79 -10.96 -21.85 3.67
C ILE A 79 -12.18 -22.62 4.22
N THR A 80 -13.31 -21.94 4.40
CA THR A 80 -14.52 -22.52 5.01
C THR A 80 -15.43 -23.25 4.03
N MET A 81 -15.23 -23.13 2.71
CA MET A 81 -16.12 -23.75 1.72
C MET A 81 -16.28 -25.26 1.92
N LYS A 82 -15.20 -25.98 2.27
CA LYS A 82 -15.22 -27.44 2.42
C LYS A 82 -16.08 -27.95 3.58
N THR A 83 -16.26 -27.14 4.62
CA THR A 83 -16.97 -27.50 5.86
C THR A 83 -18.27 -26.71 6.04
N SER A 84 -18.66 -25.93 5.03
CA SER A 84 -19.77 -25.01 5.13
C SER A 84 -21.15 -25.63 4.89
N SER A 85 -22.18 -25.02 5.48
CA SER A 85 -23.59 -25.39 5.25
C SER A 85 -24.13 -24.77 3.96
N MET A 86 -25.23 -25.32 3.43
CA MET A 86 -25.91 -24.78 2.24
C MET A 86 -26.35 -23.32 2.42
N TRP A 87 -26.66 -22.91 3.65
CA TRP A 87 -27.01 -21.51 3.96
C TRP A 87 -25.80 -20.59 3.83
N TRP A 88 -24.63 -21.01 4.32
CA TRP A 88 -23.39 -20.24 4.20
C TRP A 88 -22.98 -20.02 2.75
N THR A 89 -23.08 -21.07 1.91
CA THR A 89 -22.74 -20.96 0.49
C THR A 89 -23.70 -20.02 -0.24
N MET A 90 -25.00 -20.06 0.08
CA MET A 90 -25.98 -19.13 -0.49
C MET A 90 -25.68 -17.68 -0.08
N THR A 91 -25.46 -17.40 1.21
CA THR A 91 -25.12 -16.03 1.66
C THR A 91 -23.85 -15.50 1.01
N MET A 92 -22.82 -16.34 0.91
CA MET A 92 -21.55 -15.96 0.30
C MET A 92 -21.68 -15.75 -1.21
N SER A 93 -22.50 -16.54 -1.91
CA SER A 93 -22.80 -16.33 -3.33
C SER A 93 -23.52 -15.00 -3.58
N THR A 94 -24.49 -14.64 -2.72
CA THR A 94 -25.18 -13.34 -2.84
C THR A 94 -24.24 -12.17 -2.57
N PHE A 95 -23.33 -12.31 -1.59
CA PHE A 95 -22.30 -11.31 -1.31
C PHE A 95 -21.39 -11.10 -2.53
N MET A 96 -20.91 -12.17 -3.16
CA MET A 96 -20.08 -12.08 -4.37
C MET A 96 -20.79 -11.37 -5.53
N ILE A 97 -22.08 -11.63 -5.72
CA ILE A 97 -22.87 -10.95 -6.78
C ILE A 97 -22.93 -9.44 -6.51
N ILE A 98 -23.14 -9.02 -5.26
CA ILE A 98 -23.19 -7.61 -4.89
C ILE A 98 -21.84 -6.92 -5.19
N LEU A 99 -20.72 -7.56 -4.84
CA LEU A 99 -19.39 -7.02 -5.14
C LEU A 99 -19.14 -6.84 -6.64
N ILE A 100 -19.50 -7.85 -7.45
CA ILE A 100 -19.36 -7.78 -8.91
C ILE A 100 -20.20 -6.64 -9.49
N ILE A 101 -21.42 -6.45 -9.01
CA ILE A 101 -22.30 -5.36 -9.45
C ILE A 101 -21.69 -4.00 -9.08
N GLY A 102 -21.14 -3.86 -7.86
CA GLY A 102 -20.43 -2.65 -7.42
C GLY A 102 -19.27 -2.30 -8.35
N LEU A 103 -18.40 -3.26 -8.64
CA LEU A 103 -17.27 -3.08 -9.56
C LEU A 103 -17.72 -2.68 -10.97
N VAL A 104 -18.77 -3.31 -11.51
CA VAL A 104 -19.31 -2.96 -12.83
C VAL A 104 -19.86 -1.54 -12.84
N TYR A 105 -20.50 -1.10 -11.75
CA TYR A 105 -21.00 0.27 -11.63
C TYR A 105 -19.85 1.29 -11.64
N GLU A 106 -18.81 1.06 -10.84
CA GLU A 106 -17.63 1.93 -10.77
C GLU A 106 -16.90 2.03 -12.11
N TRP A 107 -16.81 0.91 -12.83
CA TRP A 107 -16.21 0.87 -14.16
C TRP A 107 -17.02 1.70 -15.16
N LYS A 108 -18.35 1.57 -15.16
CA LYS A 108 -19.23 2.37 -16.03
C LYS A 108 -19.17 3.87 -15.71
N MET A 109 -18.92 4.24 -14.46
CA MET A 109 -18.74 5.64 -14.05
C MET A 109 -17.37 6.22 -14.41
N GLY A 110 -16.47 5.43 -15.00
CA GLY A 110 -15.17 5.91 -15.43
C GLY A 110 -14.20 6.19 -14.29
N ALA A 111 -14.50 5.73 -13.06
CA ALA A 111 -13.62 5.90 -11.90
C ALA A 111 -12.26 5.19 -12.09
N LEU A 112 -12.23 4.16 -12.93
CA LEU A 112 -11.03 3.39 -13.30
C LEU A 112 -10.34 3.90 -14.59
N GLN A 113 -10.92 4.86 -15.30
CA GLN A 113 -10.33 5.37 -16.53
C GLN A 113 -9.31 6.45 -16.21
N TRP A 114 -8.08 6.24 -16.68
CA TRP A 114 -7.07 7.29 -16.65
C TRP A 114 -7.34 8.26 -17.79
N ALA A 115 -7.54 9.54 -17.46
CA ALA A 115 -7.47 10.58 -18.46
C ALA A 115 -6.00 10.71 -18.88
N ILE A 116 -5.72 10.36 -20.13
CA ILE A 116 -4.45 10.68 -20.79
C ILE A 116 -4.35 12.19 -20.94
#